data_AF-A0A0F2QM80-F1
#
_entry.id   AF-A0A0F2QM80-F1
#
_cell.length_a   1.000
_cell.length_b   1.000
_cell.length_c   1.000
_cell.angle_alpha   90.00
_cell.angle_beta   90.00
_cell.angle_gamma   90.00
#
_symmetry.space_group_name_H-M   'P 1'
#
loop_
_entity.id
_entity.type
_entity.pdbx_description
1 polymer ?
#
loop_
_entity_poly.entity_id
_entity_poly.type
_entity_poly.pdbx_seq_one_letter_code
_entity_poly.pdbx_strand_id
1 'polypeptide(L)'
;MDQQSTFLQQGFEQVRLDLLDTIGNANLHLKPETITRSLRAKVRAKLKVLETILRRLILVLAMSLKLDPVKPRQSPSAAPPQEGVEDVTASFKRHIKTYRMALMGRPLGPVGDFPEIRRTASKGPVLAAPLLVQAAVLLRIMKHPDAAARRMARLLDRIRKRGEGRPHCAPLVGRHRLTPQLGLIASLLTAHVKTALDTWYDTG
;
A
#
# COMPACT_ATOMS: atom_id res chain seq x y z
N MET A 1 -18.61 -1.03 -21.17
CA MET A 1 -17.58 -1.01 -20.11
C MET A 1 -17.82 0.22 -19.26
N ASP A 2 -17.93 0.08 -17.94
CA ASP A 2 -18.22 1.19 -17.03
C ASP A 2 -17.06 2.19 -17.02
N GLN A 3 -17.33 3.49 -17.10
CA GLN A 3 -16.30 4.55 -17.13
C GLN A 3 -15.30 4.44 -15.96
N GLN A 4 -15.78 4.02 -14.78
CA GLN A 4 -14.95 3.78 -13.61
C GLN A 4 -14.01 2.58 -13.78
N SER A 5 -14.43 1.52 -14.46
CA SER A 5 -13.61 0.34 -14.72
C SER A 5 -12.44 0.68 -15.66
N THR A 6 -12.69 1.44 -16.73
CA THR A 6 -11.67 1.94 -17.64
C THR A 6 -10.67 2.85 -16.92
N PHE A 7 -11.16 3.77 -16.08
CA PHE A 7 -10.30 4.63 -15.27
C PHE A 7 -9.41 3.84 -14.32
N LEU A 8 -9.95 2.81 -13.65
CA LEU A 8 -9.17 1.96 -12.75
C LEU A 8 -8.10 1.17 -13.51
N GLN A 9 -8.43 0.60 -14.67
CA GLN A 9 -7.47 -0.12 -15.51
C GLN A 9 -6.31 0.79 -15.95
N GLN A 10 -6.62 1.97 -16.47
CA GLN A 10 -5.63 2.98 -16.84
C GLN A 10 -4.80 3.42 -15.63
N GLY A 11 -5.44 3.58 -14.47
CA GLY A 11 -4.77 3.93 -13.21
C GLY A 11 -3.74 2.89 -12.77
N PHE A 12 -4.11 1.61 -12.73
CA PHE A 12 -3.19 0.53 -12.36
C PHE A 12 -2.05 0.39 -13.36
N GLU A 13 -2.35 0.50 -14.66
CA GLU A 13 -1.34 0.41 -15.71
C GLU A 13 -0.34 1.56 -15.62
N GLN A 14 -0.80 2.79 -15.41
CA GLN A 14 0.12 3.92 -15.29
C GLN A 14 1.01 3.82 -14.04
N VAL A 15 0.47 3.37 -12.91
CA VAL A 15 1.28 3.13 -11.69
C VAL A 15 2.33 2.04 -11.96
N ARG A 16 1.98 1.01 -12.76
CA ARG A 16 2.89 -0.07 -13.15
C ARG A 16 4.04 0.47 -14.01
N LEU A 17 3.74 1.26 -15.04
CA LEU A 17 4.74 1.87 -15.91
C LEU A 17 5.69 2.78 -15.11
N ASP A 18 5.15 3.70 -14.31
CA ASP A 18 5.96 4.61 -13.48
C ASP A 18 6.83 3.84 -12.46
N LEU A 19 6.35 2.71 -11.94
CA LEU A 19 7.13 1.84 -11.05
C LEU A 19 8.29 1.19 -11.79
N LEU A 20 8.04 0.65 -12.99
CA LEU A 20 9.08 0.03 -13.82
C LEU A 20 10.15 1.07 -14.21
N ASP A 21 9.75 2.27 -14.60
CA ASP A 21 10.68 3.36 -14.88
C ASP A 21 11.50 3.73 -13.64
N THR A 22 10.89 3.70 -12.46
CA THR A 22 11.61 3.98 -11.19
C THR A 22 12.66 2.91 -10.90
N ILE A 23 12.34 1.64 -11.16
CA ILE A 23 13.26 0.51 -10.99
C ILE A 23 14.39 0.57 -12.03
N GLY A 24 14.05 0.86 -13.29
CA GLY A 24 15.00 1.01 -14.40
C GLY A 24 15.99 2.14 -14.16
N ASN A 25 15.48 3.35 -13.91
CA ASN A 25 16.31 4.54 -13.67
C ASN A 25 17.21 4.44 -12.42
N ALA A 26 16.87 3.57 -11.48
CA ALA A 26 17.68 3.33 -10.29
C ALA A 26 18.56 2.07 -10.38
N ASN A 27 18.63 1.42 -11.54
CA ASN A 27 19.31 0.15 -11.77
C ASN A 27 18.95 -0.96 -10.77
N LEU A 28 17.74 -0.89 -10.19
CA LEU A 28 17.28 -1.85 -9.19
C LEU A 28 16.96 -3.21 -9.81
N HIS A 29 16.73 -3.26 -11.13
CA HIS A 29 16.56 -4.50 -11.87
C HIS A 29 17.83 -5.39 -11.85
N LEU A 30 19.02 -4.79 -11.67
CA LEU A 30 20.29 -5.50 -11.49
C LEU A 30 20.46 -6.10 -10.08
N LYS A 31 19.48 -5.90 -9.19
CA LYS A 31 19.49 -6.37 -7.79
C LYS A 31 20.79 -6.00 -7.05
N PRO A 32 21.18 -4.71 -7.03
CA PRO A 32 22.37 -4.29 -6.30
C PRO A 32 22.22 -4.59 -4.81
N GLU A 33 23.30 -4.95 -4.13
CA GLU A 33 23.27 -5.15 -2.67
C GLU A 33 23.13 -3.82 -1.93
N THR A 34 23.87 -2.81 -2.39
CA THR A 34 23.91 -1.47 -1.80
C THR A 34 23.71 -0.37 -2.83
N ILE A 35 23.18 0.77 -2.39
CA ILE A 35 22.97 1.96 -3.21
C ILE A 35 23.36 3.22 -2.41
N THR A 36 23.59 4.32 -3.11
CA THR A 36 23.84 5.61 -2.46
C THR A 36 22.62 6.08 -1.67
N ARG A 37 22.88 6.85 -0.60
CA ARG A 37 21.82 7.39 0.27
C ARG A 37 20.86 8.32 -0.47
N SER A 38 21.39 9.16 -1.35
CA SER A 38 20.61 10.10 -2.18
C SER A 38 19.68 9.34 -3.13
N LEU A 39 20.18 8.30 -3.80
CA LEU A 39 19.37 7.45 -4.66
C LEU A 39 18.29 6.73 -3.86
N ARG A 40 18.64 6.14 -2.71
CA ARG A 40 17.67 5.52 -1.80
C ARG A 40 16.56 6.49 -1.40
N ALA A 41 16.91 7.71 -1.01
CA ALA A 41 15.93 8.73 -0.60
C ALA A 41 15.00 9.11 -1.76
N LYS A 42 15.54 9.32 -2.96
CA LYS A 42 14.79 9.63 -4.18
C LYS A 42 13.82 8.50 -4.55
N VAL A 43 14.31 7.27 -4.62
CA VAL A 43 13.49 6.09 -4.95
C VAL A 43 12.42 5.87 -3.89
N ARG A 44 12.78 5.90 -2.59
CA ARG A 44 11.82 5.73 -1.50
C ARG A 44 10.73 6.78 -1.53
N ALA A 45 11.07 8.03 -1.83
CA ALA A 45 10.08 9.10 -1.97
C ALA A 45 9.12 8.79 -3.13
N LYS A 46 9.63 8.39 -4.30
CA LYS A 46 8.79 8.03 -5.45
C LYS A 46 7.90 6.81 -5.16
N LEU A 47 8.45 5.75 -4.56
CA LEU A 47 7.69 4.56 -4.15
C LEU A 47 6.55 4.89 -3.18
N LYS A 48 6.77 5.82 -2.22
CA LYS A 48 5.71 6.28 -1.31
C LYS A 48 4.56 6.99 -2.03
N VAL A 49 4.88 7.79 -3.05
CA VAL A 49 3.86 8.47 -3.86
C VAL A 49 3.06 7.42 -4.65
N LEU A 50 3.74 6.49 -5.31
CA LEU A 50 3.09 5.39 -6.05
C LEU A 50 2.22 4.51 -5.15
N GLU A 51 2.70 4.16 -3.97
CA GLU A 51 1.94 3.41 -2.96
C GLU A 51 0.66 4.16 -2.54
N THR A 52 0.73 5.48 -2.41
CA THR A 52 -0.42 6.30 -2.04
C THR A 52 -1.46 6.33 -3.15
N ILE A 53 -1.04 6.42 -4.41
CA ILE A 53 -1.94 6.34 -5.57
C ILE A 53 -2.56 4.95 -5.65
N LEU A 54 -1.74 3.90 -5.54
CA LEU A 54 -2.20 2.51 -5.57
C LEU A 54 -3.24 2.22 -4.48
N ARG A 55 -3.00 2.70 -3.25
CA ARG A 55 -3.95 2.59 -2.15
C ARG A 55 -5.30 3.22 -2.48
N ARG A 56 -5.31 4.41 -3.09
CA ARG A 56 -6.54 5.10 -3.48
C ARG A 56 -7.28 4.38 -4.62
N LEU A 57 -6.56 3.84 -5.60
CA LEU A 57 -7.16 3.00 -6.65
C LEU A 57 -7.85 1.77 -6.04
N ILE A 58 -7.18 1.11 -5.09
CA ILE A 58 -7.74 -0.03 -4.36
C ILE A 58 -8.95 0.37 -3.52
N LEU A 59 -8.96 1.57 -2.93
CA LEU A 59 -10.10 2.09 -2.18
C LEU A 59 -11.31 2.27 -3.11
N VAL A 60 -11.12 2.93 -4.25
CA VAL A 60 -12.20 3.12 -5.24
C VAL A 60 -12.72 1.76 -5.73
N LEU A 61 -11.83 0.82 -6.05
CA LEU A 61 -12.22 -0.54 -6.42
C LEU A 61 -12.96 -1.26 -5.28
N ALA A 62 -12.54 -1.07 -4.03
CA ALA A 62 -13.17 -1.70 -2.87
C ALA A 62 -14.59 -1.20 -2.62
N MET A 63 -14.85 0.09 -2.84
CA MET A 63 -16.19 0.68 -2.67
C MET A 63 -17.19 0.19 -3.73
N SER A 64 -16.71 -0.24 -4.91
CA SER A 64 -17.58 -0.87 -5.92
C SER A 64 -17.87 -2.36 -5.65
N LEU A 65 -17.20 -3.00 -4.68
CA LEU A 65 -17.41 -4.42 -4.40
C LEU A 65 -18.60 -4.63 -3.46
N LYS A 66 -19.50 -5.53 -3.85
CA LYS A 66 -20.44 -6.17 -2.92
C LYS A 66 -19.71 -7.32 -2.23
N LEU A 67 -19.59 -7.25 -0.91
CA LEU A 67 -18.92 -8.30 -0.14
C LEU A 67 -19.94 -9.33 0.34
N ASP A 68 -19.66 -10.60 0.04
CA ASP A 68 -20.36 -11.71 0.68
C ASP A 68 -20.07 -11.77 2.18
N PRO A 69 -21.02 -12.22 3.01
CA PRO A 69 -20.81 -12.40 4.43
C PRO A 69 -19.61 -13.32 4.70
N VAL A 70 -18.72 -12.87 5.58
CA VAL A 70 -17.49 -13.61 5.89
C VAL A 70 -17.84 -14.82 6.75
N LYS A 71 -17.72 -16.03 6.17
CA LYS A 71 -17.70 -17.26 6.96
C LYS A 71 -16.49 -17.21 7.91
N PRO A 72 -16.67 -17.37 9.23
CA PRO A 72 -15.55 -17.35 10.16
C PRO A 72 -14.54 -18.42 9.75
N ARG A 73 -13.29 -17.99 9.53
CA ARG A 73 -12.21 -18.91 9.22
C ARG A 73 -11.98 -19.75 10.48
N GLN A 74 -12.30 -21.04 10.41
CA GLN A 74 -11.85 -21.98 11.42
C GLN A 74 -10.33 -21.85 11.51
N SER A 75 -9.85 -21.43 12.68
CA SER A 75 -8.43 -21.47 13.00
C SER A 75 -7.93 -22.88 12.67
N PRO A 76 -6.83 -23.05 11.91
CA PRO A 76 -6.23 -24.36 11.83
C PRO A 76 -5.94 -24.79 13.26
N SER A 77 -6.57 -25.88 13.70
CA SER A 77 -6.27 -26.51 14.97
C SER A 77 -4.77 -26.76 14.97
N ALA A 78 -4.05 -26.15 15.91
CA ALA A 78 -2.63 -26.43 16.06
C ALA A 78 -2.52 -27.94 16.28
N ALA A 79 -1.93 -28.66 15.33
CA ALA A 79 -1.56 -30.05 15.56
C ALA A 79 -0.70 -30.08 16.82
N PRO A 80 -0.96 -30.98 17.79
CA PRO A 80 -0.13 -31.07 18.97
C PRO A 80 1.31 -31.29 18.53
N PRO A 81 2.28 -30.52 19.06
CA PRO A 81 3.68 -30.68 18.68
C PRO A 81 4.10 -32.12 18.96
N GLN A 82 4.70 -32.76 17.97
CA GLN A 82 5.36 -34.05 18.18
C GLN A 82 6.51 -33.83 19.16
N GLU A 83 6.51 -34.58 20.26
CA GLU A 83 7.53 -34.55 21.31
C GLU A 83 8.92 -34.70 20.69
N GLY A 84 9.76 -33.66 20.84
CA GLY A 84 11.19 -33.72 20.53
C GLY A 84 11.70 -32.88 19.36
N VAL A 85 10.86 -32.13 18.63
CA VAL A 85 11.33 -31.24 17.56
C VAL A 85 11.05 -29.78 17.93
N GLU A 86 12.08 -29.04 18.34
CA GLU A 86 12.01 -27.58 18.41
C GLU A 86 11.73 -27.05 17.00
N ASP A 87 10.52 -26.55 16.77
CA ASP A 87 10.09 -26.04 15.49
C ASP A 87 10.67 -24.63 15.25
N VAL A 88 11.99 -24.58 14.97
CA VAL A 88 12.76 -23.34 14.75
C VAL A 88 12.18 -22.52 13.59
N THR A 89 11.44 -23.16 12.66
CA THR A 89 10.83 -22.49 11.51
C THR A 89 9.75 -21.46 11.89
N ALA A 90 9.05 -21.65 13.01
CA ALA A 90 8.07 -20.70 13.52
C ALA A 90 8.75 -19.40 14.00
N SER A 91 9.93 -19.54 14.63
CA SER A 91 10.75 -18.43 15.10
C SER A 91 11.34 -17.61 13.95
N PHE A 92 11.75 -18.26 12.85
CA PHE A 92 12.22 -17.56 11.64
C PHE A 92 11.10 -16.78 10.93
N LYS A 93 9.88 -17.33 10.83
CA LYS A 93 8.72 -16.65 10.21
C LYS A 93 8.35 -15.33 10.91
N ARG A 94 8.58 -15.23 12.23
CA ARG A 94 8.27 -14.04 13.03
C ARG A 94 9.22 -12.87 12.76
N HIS A 95 10.44 -13.14 12.28
CA HIS A 95 11.50 -12.16 12.08
C HIS A 95 11.66 -11.68 10.63
N ILE A 96 11.05 -12.34 9.65
CA ILE A 96 11.01 -11.84 8.28
C ILE A 96 10.05 -10.65 8.23
N LYS A 97 10.59 -9.43 8.36
CA LYS A 97 9.89 -8.17 8.08
C LYS A 97 9.52 -8.13 6.59
N THR A 98 8.46 -8.85 6.24
CA THR A 98 7.88 -8.82 4.92
C THR A 98 7.19 -7.49 4.79
N TYR A 99 7.62 -6.65 3.85
CA TYR A 99 6.94 -5.39 3.61
C TYR A 99 5.47 -5.66 3.27
N ARG A 100 4.56 -5.05 4.01
CA ARG A 100 3.12 -5.10 3.77
C ARG A 100 2.64 -3.67 3.56
N MET A 101 2.06 -3.40 2.40
CA MET A 101 1.44 -2.11 2.13
C MET A 101 0.24 -1.93 3.07
N ALA A 102 0.27 -0.89 3.89
CA ALA A 102 -0.87 -0.52 4.71
C ALA A 102 -2.02 -0.05 3.81
N LEU A 103 -3.22 -0.61 3.99
CA LEU A 103 -4.39 -0.23 3.18
C LEU A 103 -5.01 1.08 3.67
N MET A 104 -4.88 1.40 4.95
CA MET A 104 -5.29 2.70 5.50
C MET A 104 -4.07 3.51 5.94
N GLY A 105 -4.22 4.83 5.95
CA GLY A 105 -3.24 5.72 6.55
C GLY A 105 -3.05 5.38 8.03
N ARG A 106 -1.85 5.62 8.56
CA ARG A 106 -1.65 5.52 10.01
C ARG A 106 -2.51 6.61 10.67
N PRO A 107 -3.27 6.31 11.74
CA PRO A 107 -3.95 7.34 12.50
C PRO A 107 -2.92 8.39 12.95
N LEU A 108 -3.27 9.66 12.78
CA LEU A 108 -2.47 10.75 13.34
C LEU A 108 -2.44 10.56 14.85
N GLY A 109 -1.24 10.56 15.44
CA GLY A 109 -1.10 10.58 16.89
C GLY A 109 -1.67 11.87 17.48
N PRO A 110 -1.80 11.96 18.81
CA PRO A 110 -2.24 13.19 19.47
C PRO A 110 -1.40 14.38 19.01
N VAL A 111 -2.07 15.52 18.81
CA VAL A 111 -1.43 16.79 18.42
C VAL A 111 -0.45 17.17 19.53
N GLY A 112 0.85 17.18 19.22
CA GLY A 112 1.91 17.47 20.20
C GLY A 112 3.00 16.40 20.28
N ASP A 113 2.70 15.15 19.89
CA ASP A 113 3.68 14.08 19.78
C ASP A 113 4.45 14.17 18.45
N PHE A 114 5.32 15.18 18.34
CA PHE A 114 6.31 15.20 17.28
C PHE A 114 7.46 14.28 17.68
N PRO A 115 7.70 13.17 16.95
CA PRO A 115 8.83 12.33 17.28
C PRO A 115 10.10 13.15 17.17
N GLU A 116 10.91 13.15 18.23
CA GLU A 116 12.22 13.76 18.25
C GLU A 116 13.01 13.25 17.04
N ILE A 117 13.28 14.12 16.07
CA ILE A 117 13.94 13.74 14.81
C ILE A 117 15.42 13.54 15.11
N ARG A 118 15.79 12.37 15.63
CA ARG A 118 17.19 11.97 15.78
C ARG A 118 17.78 11.75 14.39
N ARG A 119 18.46 12.77 13.88
CA ARG A 119 19.22 12.69 12.62
C ARG A 119 20.57 12.00 12.87
N THR A 120 20.55 10.69 13.13
CA THR A 120 21.78 9.89 13.00
C THR A 120 22.04 9.68 11.51
N ALA A 121 22.88 10.53 10.93
CA ALA A 121 23.30 10.38 9.54
C ALA A 121 24.24 9.16 9.43
N SER A 122 23.71 8.01 9.03
CA SER A 122 24.56 6.89 8.61
C SER A 122 25.40 7.34 7.41
N LYS A 123 26.73 7.42 7.58
CA LYS A 123 27.67 7.66 6.49
C LYS A 123 27.88 6.33 5.74
N GLY A 124 27.69 6.33 4.42
CA GLY A 124 28.01 5.19 3.56
C GLY A 124 26.85 4.62 2.71
N PRO A 125 27.15 3.59 1.89
CA PRO A 125 26.18 2.86 1.11
C PRO A 125 25.08 2.25 1.99
N VAL A 126 23.85 2.19 1.47
CA VAL A 126 22.71 1.66 2.20
C VAL A 126 22.13 0.47 1.44
N LEU A 127 21.68 -0.55 2.18
CA LEU A 127 21.06 -1.75 1.60
C LEU A 127 19.91 -1.39 0.64
N ALA A 128 19.93 -1.97 -0.57
CA ALA A 128 18.87 -1.79 -1.56
C ALA A 128 17.68 -2.73 -1.32
N ALA A 129 17.92 -3.87 -0.64
CA ALA A 129 16.93 -4.94 -0.42
C ALA A 129 15.54 -4.43 0.04
N PRO A 130 15.41 -3.48 0.99
CA PRO A 130 14.09 -2.98 1.39
C PRO A 130 13.28 -2.33 0.26
N LEU A 131 13.96 -1.67 -0.68
CA LEU A 131 13.30 -1.04 -1.84
C LEU A 131 12.84 -2.10 -2.85
N LEU A 132 13.66 -3.13 -3.07
CA LEU A 132 13.32 -4.25 -3.96
C LEU A 132 12.09 -5.00 -3.44
N VAL A 133 12.06 -5.28 -2.14
CA VAL A 133 10.89 -5.93 -1.51
C VAL A 133 9.65 -5.06 -1.61
N GLN A 134 9.76 -3.75 -1.37
CA GLN A 134 8.65 -2.82 -1.53
C GLN A 134 8.13 -2.81 -2.98
N ALA A 135 9.02 -2.68 -3.97
CA ALA A 135 8.67 -2.68 -5.39
C ALA A 135 7.98 -3.98 -5.82
N ALA A 136 8.51 -5.14 -5.40
CA ALA A 136 7.91 -6.45 -5.68
C ALA A 136 6.50 -6.60 -5.09
N VAL A 137 6.26 -6.06 -3.90
CA VAL A 137 4.94 -6.07 -3.26
C VAL A 137 3.96 -5.19 -4.02
N LEU A 138 4.37 -4.00 -4.46
CA LEU A 138 3.51 -3.12 -5.28
C LEU A 138 3.14 -3.80 -6.60
N LEU A 139 4.11 -4.41 -7.30
CA LEU A 139 3.85 -5.19 -8.52
C LEU A 139 2.87 -6.33 -8.29
N ARG A 140 3.02 -7.07 -7.18
CA ARG A 140 2.09 -8.16 -6.83
C ARG A 140 0.68 -7.67 -6.59
N ILE A 141 0.53 -6.52 -5.93
CA ILE A 141 -0.78 -5.91 -5.67
C ILE A 141 -1.42 -5.48 -6.99
N MET A 142 -0.67 -4.86 -7.90
CA MET A 142 -1.19 -4.46 -9.21
C MET A 142 -1.57 -5.66 -10.09
N LYS A 143 -0.86 -6.79 -9.97
CA LYS A 143 -1.19 -8.03 -10.70
C LYS A 143 -2.52 -8.65 -10.23
N HIS A 144 -2.84 -8.50 -8.94
CA HIS A 144 -4.04 -9.09 -8.34
C HIS A 144 -4.75 -8.06 -7.43
N PRO A 145 -5.35 -7.01 -8.01
CA PRO A 145 -5.90 -5.89 -7.24
C PRO A 145 -7.14 -6.29 -6.42
N ASP A 146 -7.92 -7.27 -6.88
CA ASP A 146 -9.16 -7.71 -6.23
C ASP A 146 -8.93 -8.25 -4.82
N ALA A 147 -7.82 -8.97 -4.62
CA ALA A 147 -7.47 -9.49 -3.30
C ALA A 147 -7.17 -8.35 -2.31
N ALA A 148 -6.56 -7.26 -2.78
CA ALA A 148 -6.32 -6.08 -1.97
C ALA A 148 -7.61 -5.29 -1.74
N ALA A 149 -8.45 -5.15 -2.76
CA ALA A 149 -9.74 -4.47 -2.69
C ALA A 149 -10.71 -5.17 -1.72
N ARG A 150 -10.81 -6.51 -1.75
CA ARG A 150 -11.60 -7.28 -0.77
C ARG A 150 -11.13 -7.06 0.67
N ARG A 151 -9.80 -7.00 0.89
CA ARG A 151 -9.24 -6.70 2.23
C ARG A 151 -9.57 -5.27 2.65
N MET A 152 -9.51 -4.31 1.72
CA MET A 152 -9.86 -2.92 1.97
C MET A 152 -11.35 -2.78 2.31
N ALA A 153 -12.24 -3.35 1.51
CA ALA A 153 -13.69 -3.30 1.75
C ALA A 153 -14.04 -3.87 3.14
N ARG A 154 -13.43 -4.99 3.54
CA ARG A 154 -13.61 -5.56 4.90
C ARG A 154 -13.00 -4.71 6.01
N LEU A 155 -11.98 -3.93 5.71
CA LEU A 155 -11.42 -2.97 6.67
C LEU A 155 -12.36 -1.79 6.84
N LEU A 156 -12.91 -1.26 5.74
CA LEU A 156 -13.88 -0.18 5.74
C LEU A 156 -15.18 -0.56 6.47
N ASP A 157 -15.71 -1.77 6.23
CA ASP A 157 -16.88 -2.30 6.95
C ASP A 157 -16.62 -2.39 8.47
N ARG A 158 -15.41 -2.83 8.88
CA ARG A 158 -15.03 -2.84 10.30
C ARG A 158 -14.93 -1.45 10.91
N ILE A 159 -14.37 -0.48 10.18
CA ILE A 159 -14.28 0.93 10.61
C ILE A 159 -15.70 1.49 10.79
N ARG A 160 -16.59 1.27 9.81
CA ARG A 160 -17.99 1.69 9.85
C ARG A 160 -18.74 1.09 11.04
N LYS A 161 -18.61 -0.23 11.26
CA LYS A 161 -19.24 -0.94 12.39
C LYS A 161 -18.76 -0.47 13.77
N ARG A 162 -17.55 0.06 13.86
CA ARG A 162 -17.02 0.65 15.10
C ARG A 162 -17.50 2.07 15.35
N GLY A 163 -18.26 2.67 14.42
CA GLY A 163 -18.65 4.07 14.50
C GLY A 163 -17.50 5.05 14.26
N GLU A 164 -16.39 4.59 13.68
CA GLU A 164 -15.28 5.48 13.31
C GLU A 164 -15.69 6.37 12.12
N GLY A 165 -15.16 7.60 12.08
CA GLY A 165 -15.51 8.59 11.06
C GLY A 165 -15.09 8.20 9.64
N ARG A 166 -15.71 8.86 8.64
CA ARG A 166 -15.39 8.70 7.21
C ARG A 166 -13.88 8.82 6.95
N PRO A 167 -13.26 7.86 6.24
CA PRO A 167 -11.86 7.96 5.83
C PRO A 167 -11.54 9.28 5.10
N HIS A 168 -10.50 9.97 5.55
CA HIS A 168 -10.03 11.18 4.89
C HIS A 168 -8.83 10.89 3.96
N CYS A 169 -8.90 11.40 2.73
CA CYS A 169 -7.80 11.32 1.76
C CYS A 169 -7.06 12.65 1.66
N ALA A 170 -5.96 12.77 2.38
CA ALA A 170 -5.11 13.96 2.36
C ALA A 170 -4.57 14.27 0.94
N PRO A 171 -4.25 15.53 0.60
CA PRO A 171 -3.62 15.87 -0.67
C PRO A 171 -2.33 15.09 -0.94
N LEU A 172 -2.06 14.77 -2.21
CA LEU A 172 -0.88 14.00 -2.58
C LEU A 172 0.37 14.90 -2.56
N VAL A 173 1.23 14.71 -1.57
CA VAL A 173 2.54 15.37 -1.50
C VAL A 173 3.45 14.86 -2.62
N GLY A 174 4.15 15.76 -3.31
CA GLY A 174 5.12 15.38 -4.34
C GLY A 174 4.53 15.09 -5.73
N ARG A 175 3.30 15.57 -6.02
CA ARG A 175 2.64 15.41 -7.34
C ARG A 175 3.48 15.92 -8.52
N HIS A 176 4.28 16.96 -8.31
CA HIS A 176 5.19 17.53 -9.32
C HIS A 176 6.30 16.57 -9.79
N ARG A 177 6.52 15.44 -9.10
CA ARG A 177 7.55 14.44 -9.45
C ARG A 177 7.00 13.28 -10.27
N LEU A 178 5.70 13.28 -10.53
CA LEU A 178 5.02 12.24 -11.29
C LEU A 178 5.12 12.53 -12.78
N THR A 179 5.00 11.49 -13.59
CA THR A 179 4.76 11.67 -15.03
C THR A 179 3.45 12.45 -15.24
N PRO A 180 3.31 13.21 -16.33
CA PRO A 180 2.11 14.01 -16.58
C PRO A 180 0.82 13.18 -16.54
N GLN A 181 0.84 12.01 -17.17
CA GLN A 181 -0.30 11.07 -17.19
C GLN A 181 -0.67 10.60 -15.78
N LEU A 182 0.31 10.17 -14.98
CA LEU A 182 0.04 9.75 -13.60
C LEU A 182 -0.41 10.92 -12.72
N GLY A 183 0.10 12.12 -12.98
CA GLY A 183 -0.32 13.35 -12.33
C GLY A 183 -1.80 13.66 -12.56
N LEU A 184 -2.30 13.49 -13.79
CA LEU A 184 -3.71 13.63 -14.14
C LEU A 184 -4.58 12.59 -13.43
N ILE A 185 -4.18 11.31 -13.50
CA ILE A 185 -4.87 10.22 -12.81
C ILE A 185 -4.94 10.50 -11.31
N ALA A 186 -3.84 10.91 -10.68
CA ALA A 186 -3.80 11.22 -9.26
C ALA A 186 -4.73 12.38 -8.86
N SER A 187 -4.91 13.38 -9.74
CA SER A 187 -5.88 14.45 -9.52
C SER A 187 -7.31 13.94 -9.56
N LEU A 188 -7.68 13.24 -10.65
CA LEU A 188 -9.03 12.70 -10.83
C LEU A 188 -9.40 11.69 -9.75
N LEU A 189 -8.43 10.90 -9.30
CA LEU A 189 -8.61 9.90 -8.25
C LEU A 189 -9.13 10.49 -6.94
N THR A 190 -8.80 11.75 -6.63
CA THR A 190 -9.32 12.43 -5.44
C THR A 190 -10.83 12.65 -5.53
N ALA A 191 -11.34 13.01 -6.71
CA ALA A 191 -12.77 13.14 -6.96
C ALA A 191 -13.48 11.77 -6.89
N HIS A 192 -12.92 10.74 -7.53
CA HIS A 192 -13.48 9.38 -7.46
C HIS A 192 -13.55 8.84 -6.03
N VAL A 193 -12.53 9.09 -5.20
CA VAL A 193 -12.55 8.69 -3.79
C VAL A 193 -13.61 9.47 -3.02
N LYS A 194 -13.78 10.78 -3.29
CA LYS A 194 -14.84 11.57 -2.68
C LYS A 194 -16.21 10.96 -3.00
N THR A 195 -16.53 10.80 -4.28
CA THR A 195 -17.80 10.20 -4.73
C THR A 195 -18.02 8.81 -4.14
N ALA A 196 -16.99 7.96 -4.14
CA ALA A 196 -17.10 6.61 -3.58
C ALA A 196 -17.40 6.60 -2.08
N LEU A 197 -16.99 7.62 -1.34
CA LEU A 197 -17.21 7.74 0.11
C LEU A 197 -18.43 8.60 0.46
N ASP A 198 -19.18 9.14 -0.50
CA ASP A 198 -20.35 9.99 -0.19
C ASP A 198 -21.47 9.16 0.46
N THR A 199 -21.61 7.89 0.09
CA THR A 199 -22.54 6.92 0.69
C THR A 199 -22.11 6.40 2.07
N TRP A 200 -21.05 6.96 2.68
CA TRP A 200 -20.52 6.48 3.95
C TRP A 200 -21.52 6.60 5.11
N TYR A 201 -22.28 7.69 5.15
CA TYR A 201 -23.31 7.93 6.16
C TYR A 201 -24.73 7.60 5.68
N ASP A 202 -24.89 7.26 4.40
CA ASP A 202 -26.16 6.76 3.87
C ASP A 202 -26.34 5.32 4.36
N THR A 203 -26.88 5.21 5.57
CA THR A 203 -27.53 4.01 6.10
C THR A 203 -29.03 4.24 5.95
N GLY A 204 -29.56 3.92 4.77
CA GLY A 204 -30.96 3.50 4.67
C GLY A 204 -31.12 2.12 5.30
#